data_AF-A0A6N7RJA2-F1
#
_entry.id   AF-A0A6N7RJA2-F1
#
_cell.length_a   1.000
_cell.length_b   1.000
_cell.length_c   1.000
_cell.angle_alpha   90.00
_cell.angle_beta   90.00
_cell.angle_gamma   90.00
#
_symmetry.space_group_name_H-M   'P 1'
#
loop_
_entity.id
_entity.type
_entity.pdbx_description
1 polymer ?
#
loop_
_entity_poly.entity_id
_entity_poly.type
_entity_poly.pdbx_seq_one_letter_code
_entity_poly.pdbx_strand_id
1 'polypeptide(L)'
;MFATSPEFTFVLIASELPLVEAVLVGCELCGTYAQAVDEREGAPIRRDPLTTVARIRRFIEKTDARCGVKRARIALAFVRPGSASYMETCLLLVLCLPKRLGGYGLPVPRMNSRVMLGAKARIAAKSDHCVCDLFWPSANLAIEYDSNLCHTGASRIARDASRRVVLSHQGIEAATVTWNQVRNRDKLDRVARLIAGRLGVRLRTDGPVWHEANLSLRARLFGR
;
A
#
# COMPACT_ATOMS: atom_id res chain seq x y z
N MET A 1 -0.30 -34.13 3.55
CA MET A 1 0.17 -32.76 3.83
C MET A 1 -1.02 -31.96 4.33
N PHE A 2 -0.99 -31.43 5.55
CA PHE A 2 -2.06 -30.58 6.08
C PHE A 2 -1.64 -29.11 5.93
N ALA A 3 -2.48 -28.28 5.31
CA ALA A 3 -2.27 -26.84 5.20
C ALA A 3 -3.39 -26.11 5.95
N THR A 4 -3.04 -25.06 6.69
CA THR A 4 -4.01 -24.19 7.37
C THR A 4 -4.73 -23.31 6.34
N SER A 5 -5.98 -22.91 6.63
CA SER A 5 -6.64 -21.90 5.80
C SER A 5 -5.90 -20.56 5.92
N PRO A 6 -5.89 -19.70 4.86
CA PRO A 6 -5.25 -18.39 4.93
C PRO A 6 -5.74 -17.52 6.09
N GLU A 7 -7.02 -17.64 6.46
CA GLU A 7 -7.59 -16.92 7.59
C GLU A 7 -7.03 -17.40 8.94
N PHE A 8 -6.84 -18.72 9.10
CA PHE A 8 -6.22 -19.25 10.32
C PHE A 8 -4.73 -18.91 10.37
N THR A 9 -4.03 -19.00 9.22
CA THR A 9 -2.63 -18.58 9.08
C THR A 9 -2.44 -17.13 9.53
N PHE A 10 -3.33 -16.21 9.14
CA PHE A 10 -3.26 -14.82 9.61
C PHE A 10 -3.38 -14.69 11.14
N VAL A 11 -4.26 -15.49 11.77
CA VAL A 11 -4.41 -15.47 13.24
C VAL A 11 -3.14 -15.96 13.95
N LEU A 12 -2.54 -17.04 13.45
CA LEU A 12 -1.26 -17.56 13.95
C LEU A 12 -0.13 -16.55 13.76
N ILE A 13 -0.02 -15.96 12.57
CA ILE A 13 1.01 -14.95 12.30
C ILE A 13 0.83 -13.72 13.20
N ALA A 14 -0.40 -13.28 13.44
CA ALA A 14 -0.66 -12.15 14.32
C ALA A 14 -0.40 -12.44 15.81
N SER A 15 -0.35 -13.70 16.25
CA SER A 15 0.07 -14.05 17.63
C SER A 15 1.58 -13.89 17.80
N GLU A 16 2.36 -14.26 16.79
CA GLU A 16 3.82 -14.28 16.84
C GLU A 16 4.45 -12.94 16.43
N LEU A 17 3.95 -12.32 15.36
CA LEU A 17 4.57 -11.14 14.78
C LEU A 17 4.12 -9.85 15.46
N PRO A 18 4.99 -8.82 15.50
CA PRO A 18 4.56 -7.49 15.90
C PRO A 18 3.53 -6.91 14.91
N LEU A 19 2.82 -5.87 15.36
CA LEU A 19 1.63 -5.39 14.68
C LEU A 19 1.87 -5.02 13.20
N VAL A 20 2.96 -4.32 12.89
CA VAL A 20 3.23 -3.83 11.53
C VAL A 20 3.48 -5.01 10.58
N GLU A 21 4.23 -6.00 11.02
CA GLU A 21 4.56 -7.21 10.26
C GLU A 21 3.32 -8.09 10.06
N ALA A 22 2.46 -8.22 11.07
CA ALA A 22 1.16 -8.87 10.90
C ALA A 22 0.28 -8.14 9.86
N VAL A 23 0.29 -6.81 9.85
CA VAL A 23 -0.44 -6.00 8.85
C VAL A 23 0.15 -6.20 7.44
N LEU A 24 1.48 -6.21 7.31
CA LEU A 24 2.15 -6.50 6.03
C LEU A 24 1.70 -7.84 5.45
N VAL A 25 1.73 -8.90 6.27
CA VAL A 25 1.27 -10.23 5.84
C VAL A 25 -0.22 -10.22 5.51
N GLY A 26 -1.06 -9.55 6.31
CA GLY A 26 -2.48 -9.43 6.01
C GLY A 26 -2.75 -8.75 4.66
N CYS A 27 -2.01 -7.69 4.34
CA CYS A 27 -2.08 -7.02 3.04
C CYS A 27 -1.60 -7.93 1.90
N GLU A 28 -0.57 -8.75 2.12
CA GLU A 28 -0.09 -9.73 1.13
C GLU A 28 -1.09 -10.87 0.89
N LEU A 29 -1.71 -11.40 1.95
CA LEU A 29 -2.77 -12.41 1.85
C LEU A 29 -4.02 -11.90 1.11
N CYS A 30 -4.32 -10.60 1.25
CA CYS A 30 -5.43 -9.92 0.59
C CYS A 30 -5.02 -9.15 -0.69
N GLY A 31 -3.75 -9.26 -1.10
CA GLY A 31 -3.16 -8.57 -2.24
C GLY A 31 -3.00 -9.50 -3.43
N THR A 32 -2.48 -8.94 -4.53
CA THR A 32 -2.29 -9.67 -5.80
C THR A 32 -0.83 -10.06 -6.04
N TYR A 33 -0.05 -10.19 -4.96
CA TYR A 33 1.35 -10.58 -5.00
C TYR A 33 1.68 -11.63 -3.93
N ALA A 34 2.80 -12.31 -4.13
CA ALA A 34 3.54 -13.01 -3.09
C ALA A 34 5.01 -12.55 -3.17
N GLN A 35 5.65 -12.38 -2.02
CA GLN A 35 7.10 -12.18 -1.99
C GLN A 35 7.79 -13.46 -2.47
N ALA A 36 8.84 -13.33 -3.28
CA ALA A 36 9.69 -14.45 -3.63
C ALA A 36 10.34 -14.99 -2.33
N VAL A 37 10.42 -16.32 -2.20
CA VAL A 37 10.96 -16.97 -1.01
C VAL A 37 12.50 -16.82 -0.96
N ASP A 38 13.13 -16.59 -2.12
CA ASP A 38 14.55 -16.28 -2.26
C ASP A 38 14.73 -14.93 -2.97
N GLU A 39 15.61 -14.06 -2.45
CA GLU A 39 15.98 -12.79 -3.10
C GLU A 39 16.64 -13.02 -4.47
N ARG A 40 17.15 -14.23 -4.72
CA ARG A 40 17.72 -14.67 -6.00
C ARG A 40 16.66 -15.14 -7.01
N GLU A 41 15.43 -15.42 -6.58
CA GLU A 41 14.35 -15.94 -7.43
C GLU A 41 13.55 -14.86 -8.20
N GLY A 42 13.88 -13.58 -8.02
CA GLY A 42 13.43 -12.51 -8.90
C GLY A 42 12.18 -11.74 -8.45
N ALA A 43 11.53 -11.09 -9.42
CA ALA A 43 10.44 -10.14 -9.22
C ALA A 43 9.23 -10.75 -8.46
N PRO A 44 8.44 -9.96 -7.71
CA PRO A 44 7.26 -10.46 -6.99
C PRO A 44 6.32 -11.27 -7.88
N ILE A 45 5.84 -12.40 -7.37
CA ILE A 45 4.95 -13.30 -8.11
C ILE A 45 3.56 -12.69 -8.12
N ARG A 46 3.01 -12.41 -9.31
CA ARG A 46 1.60 -12.01 -9.45
C ARG A 46 0.70 -13.22 -9.21
N ARG A 47 -0.34 -13.03 -8.40
CA ARG A 47 -1.33 -14.05 -8.08
C ARG A 47 -2.66 -13.43 -7.68
N ASP A 48 -3.70 -14.26 -7.59
CA ASP A 48 -4.94 -13.86 -6.95
C ASP A 48 -4.82 -13.80 -5.42
N PRO A 49 -5.61 -12.96 -4.73
CA PRO A 49 -5.64 -12.92 -3.27
C PRO A 49 -6.01 -14.29 -2.68
N LEU A 50 -5.26 -14.75 -1.67
CA LEU A 50 -5.57 -16.01 -0.98
C LEU A 50 -6.83 -15.92 -0.14
N THR A 51 -7.17 -14.72 0.33
CA THR A 51 -8.37 -14.47 1.11
C THR A 51 -8.75 -12.99 1.01
N THR A 52 -9.82 -12.62 1.72
CA THR A 52 -10.28 -11.23 1.81
C THR A 52 -10.34 -10.79 3.26
N VAL A 53 -10.24 -9.48 3.49
CA VAL A 53 -10.43 -8.89 4.82
C VAL A 53 -11.75 -9.33 5.46
N ALA A 54 -12.81 -9.47 4.65
CA ALA A 54 -14.12 -9.94 5.12
C ALA A 54 -14.09 -11.40 5.58
N ARG A 55 -13.38 -12.28 4.86
CA ARG A 55 -13.22 -13.70 5.24
C ARG A 55 -12.39 -13.84 6.52
N ILE A 56 -11.28 -13.12 6.63
CA ILE A 56 -10.47 -13.09 7.87
C ILE A 56 -11.30 -12.58 9.05
N ARG A 57 -12.08 -11.50 8.84
CA ARG A 57 -12.97 -10.95 9.87
C ARG A 57 -13.98 -11.98 10.35
N ARG A 58 -14.67 -12.63 9.41
CA ARG A 58 -15.65 -13.69 9.71
C ARG A 58 -15.01 -14.87 10.44
N PHE A 59 -13.77 -15.23 10.10
CA PHE A 59 -13.03 -16.27 10.80
C PHE A 59 -12.74 -15.86 12.26
N ILE A 60 -12.23 -14.64 12.48
CA ILE A 60 -11.96 -14.08 13.81
C ILE A 60 -13.23 -13.99 14.67
N GLU A 61 -14.38 -13.66 14.07
CA GLU A 61 -15.68 -13.56 14.76
C GLU A 61 -16.23 -14.92 15.17
N LYS A 62 -15.96 -15.97 14.40
CA LYS A 62 -16.40 -17.35 14.66
C LYS A 62 -15.45 -18.15 15.54
N THR A 63 -14.24 -17.64 15.77
CA THR A 63 -13.25 -18.31 16.60
C THR A 63 -13.40 -17.80 18.02
N ASP A 64 -13.62 -18.71 18.97
CA ASP A 64 -13.59 -18.39 20.41
C ASP A 64 -12.27 -17.71 20.79
N ALA A 65 -12.18 -17.15 22.00
CA ALA A 65 -11.05 -16.37 22.50
C ALA A 65 -9.73 -17.19 22.66
N ARG A 66 -9.24 -17.79 21.58
CA ARG A 66 -7.97 -18.49 21.44
C ARG A 66 -6.82 -17.48 21.39
N CYS A 67 -5.62 -17.98 21.65
CA CYS A 67 -4.39 -17.20 21.47
C CYS A 67 -4.35 -16.57 20.06
N GLY A 68 -3.96 -15.31 19.97
CA GLY A 68 -3.82 -14.58 18.69
C GLY A 68 -5.06 -13.81 18.20
N VAL A 69 -6.29 -14.22 18.55
CA VAL A 69 -7.53 -13.59 18.00
C VAL A 69 -7.61 -12.09 18.27
N LYS A 70 -7.28 -11.64 19.48
CA LYS A 70 -7.26 -10.21 19.84
C LYS A 70 -6.23 -9.43 19.02
N ARG A 71 -5.02 -9.97 18.84
CA ARG A 71 -3.95 -9.34 18.06
C ARG A 71 -4.30 -9.30 16.57
N ALA A 72 -4.84 -10.40 16.04
CA ALA A 72 -5.33 -10.50 14.68
C ALA A 72 -6.42 -9.46 14.39
N ARG A 73 -7.37 -9.27 15.32
CA ARG A 73 -8.42 -8.25 15.19
C ARG A 73 -7.85 -6.83 15.11
N ILE A 74 -6.84 -6.52 15.94
CA ILE A 74 -6.16 -5.22 15.93
C ILE A 74 -5.41 -5.02 14.60
N ALA A 75 -4.66 -6.02 14.14
CA ALA A 75 -3.94 -5.96 12.87
C ALA A 75 -4.90 -5.79 11.68
N LEU A 76 -6.00 -6.56 11.65
CA LEU A 76 -6.98 -6.53 10.56
C LEU A 76 -7.59 -5.12 10.34
N ALA A 77 -7.66 -4.28 11.37
CA ALA A 77 -8.15 -2.91 11.24
C ALA A 77 -7.29 -2.06 10.26
N PHE A 78 -6.00 -2.39 10.13
CA PHE A 78 -5.04 -1.69 9.27
C PHE A 78 -4.78 -2.40 7.93
N VAL A 79 -5.18 -3.66 7.78
CA VAL A 79 -5.01 -4.41 6.52
C VAL A 79 -5.84 -3.77 5.40
N ARG A 80 -5.23 -3.57 4.23
CA ARG A 80 -5.93 -3.12 3.02
C ARG A 80 -5.72 -4.12 1.88
N PRO A 81 -6.80 -4.55 1.22
CA PRO A 81 -6.70 -5.49 0.11
C PRO A 81 -6.16 -4.82 -1.16
N GLY A 82 -5.74 -5.63 -2.12
CA GLY A 82 -5.46 -5.17 -3.48
C GLY A 82 -4.10 -4.49 -3.68
N SER A 83 -3.20 -4.54 -2.71
CA SER A 83 -1.79 -4.18 -2.97
C SER A 83 -1.19 -5.17 -3.98
N ALA A 84 -0.38 -4.69 -4.91
CA ALA A 84 0.25 -5.50 -5.97
C ALA A 84 1.77 -5.67 -5.77
N SER A 85 2.33 -5.09 -4.71
CA SER A 85 3.72 -5.32 -4.32
C SER A 85 3.96 -5.03 -2.83
N TYR A 86 5.04 -5.59 -2.28
CA TYR A 86 5.50 -5.26 -0.93
C TYR A 86 5.70 -3.76 -0.75
N MET A 87 6.28 -3.10 -1.76
CA MET A 87 6.59 -1.68 -1.70
C MET A 87 5.37 -0.77 -1.72
N GLU A 88 4.32 -1.13 -2.46
CA GLU A 88 3.03 -0.45 -2.39
C GLU A 88 2.41 -0.58 -0.99
N THR A 89 2.49 -1.77 -0.38
CA THR A 89 2.03 -1.99 0.99
C THR A 89 2.83 -1.10 1.96
N CYS A 90 4.15 -1.06 1.85
CA CYS A 90 4.99 -0.21 2.70
C CYS A 90 4.66 1.28 2.54
N LEU A 91 4.45 1.75 1.29
CA LEU A 91 4.06 3.13 1.01
C LEU A 91 2.70 3.47 1.63
N LEU A 92 1.72 2.58 1.49
CA LEU A 92 0.41 2.70 2.16
C LEU A 92 0.58 2.83 3.67
N LEU A 93 1.34 1.92 4.30
CA LEU A 93 1.46 1.86 5.76
C LEU A 93 2.15 3.11 6.32
N VAL A 94 3.26 3.55 5.72
CA VAL A 94 3.96 4.75 6.20
C VAL A 94 3.10 6.01 6.06
N LEU A 95 2.30 6.11 4.99
CA LEU A 95 1.41 7.25 4.75
C LEU A 95 0.16 7.23 5.67
N CYS A 96 -0.43 6.06 5.89
CA CYS A 96 -1.80 5.97 6.43
C CYS A 96 -1.90 5.39 7.85
N LEU A 97 -0.87 4.72 8.38
CA LEU A 97 -0.92 4.24 9.76
C LEU A 97 -1.08 5.43 10.73
N PRO A 98 -1.77 5.23 11.87
CA PRO A 98 -1.88 6.25 12.89
C PRO A 98 -0.51 6.78 13.34
N LYS A 99 -0.48 8.05 13.72
CA LYS A 99 0.71 8.74 14.22
C LYS A 99 1.40 8.01 15.38
N ARG A 100 0.63 7.41 16.29
CA ARG A 100 1.16 6.59 17.40
C ARG A 100 1.91 5.33 16.94
N LEU A 101 1.68 4.89 15.70
CA LEU A 101 2.40 3.78 15.06
C LEU A 101 3.47 4.28 14.07
N GLY A 102 3.76 5.59 14.06
CA GLY A 102 4.78 6.19 13.22
C GLY A 102 4.33 6.59 11.81
N GLY A 103 3.08 6.34 11.41
CA GLY A 103 2.59 6.77 10.10
C GLY A 103 2.19 8.25 10.08
N TYR A 104 1.96 8.81 8.88
CA TYR A 104 1.49 10.20 8.74
C TYR A 104 0.01 10.38 9.12
N GLY A 105 -0.75 9.29 9.20
CA GLY A 105 -2.18 9.30 9.54
C GLY A 105 -3.05 9.92 8.46
N LEU A 106 -2.63 9.81 7.19
CA LEU A 106 -3.45 10.24 6.06
C LEU A 106 -4.70 9.36 5.93
N PRO A 107 -5.81 9.89 5.38
CA PRO A 107 -6.93 9.08 4.94
C PRO A 107 -6.46 7.89 4.09
N VAL A 108 -7.13 6.75 4.20
CA VAL A 108 -6.70 5.53 3.49
C VAL A 108 -7.15 5.60 2.02
N PRO A 109 -6.25 5.40 1.04
CA PRO A 109 -6.60 5.29 -0.37
C PRO A 109 -7.24 3.95 -0.71
N ARG A 110 -7.81 3.86 -1.92
CA ARG A 110 -8.07 2.60 -2.60
C ARG A 110 -6.77 2.12 -3.25
N MET A 111 -6.38 0.87 -2.98
CA MET A 111 -5.20 0.26 -3.58
C MET A 111 -5.51 -0.29 -4.98
N ASN A 112 -4.58 -0.15 -5.93
CA ASN A 112 -4.68 -0.65 -7.32
C ASN A 112 -6.08 -0.45 -7.93
N SER A 113 -6.64 0.75 -7.74
CA SER A 113 -8.00 1.05 -8.17
C SER A 113 -8.03 1.19 -9.69
N ARG A 114 -8.96 0.49 -10.35
CA ARG A 114 -9.27 0.72 -11.76
C ARG A 114 -10.07 2.01 -11.91
N VAL A 115 -9.53 2.94 -12.67
CA VAL A 115 -10.19 4.18 -13.08
C VAL A 115 -10.62 4.01 -14.53
N MET A 116 -11.93 3.99 -14.75
CA MET A 116 -12.51 3.90 -16.10
C MET A 116 -12.24 5.18 -16.86
N LEU A 117 -11.84 5.05 -18.13
CA LEU A 117 -11.45 6.17 -18.97
C LEU A 117 -12.61 6.64 -19.85
N GLY A 118 -12.76 7.97 -19.96
CA GLY A 118 -13.62 8.59 -20.97
C GLY A 118 -13.09 8.37 -22.39
N ALA A 119 -13.94 8.56 -23.40
CA ALA A 119 -13.64 8.23 -24.81
C ALA A 119 -12.29 8.79 -25.31
N LYS A 120 -11.99 10.07 -25.03
CA LYS A 120 -10.71 10.70 -25.42
C LYS A 120 -9.50 10.01 -24.77
N ALA A 121 -9.60 9.69 -23.48
CA ALA A 121 -8.54 9.05 -22.73
C ALA A 121 -8.34 7.59 -23.14
N ARG A 122 -9.41 6.87 -23.55
CA ARG A 122 -9.29 5.50 -24.08
C ARG A 122 -8.46 5.42 -25.36
N ILE A 123 -8.63 6.38 -26.26
CA ILE A 123 -7.87 6.47 -27.52
C ILE A 123 -6.39 6.65 -27.20
N ALA A 124 -6.06 7.58 -26.28
CA ALA A 124 -4.69 7.85 -25.86
C ALA A 124 -4.05 6.66 -25.11
N ALA A 125 -4.80 6.01 -24.22
CA ALA A 125 -4.32 4.90 -23.40
C ALA A 125 -4.33 3.54 -24.11
N LYS A 126 -5.06 3.42 -25.24
CA LYS A 126 -5.40 2.14 -25.89
C LYS A 126 -5.96 1.11 -24.90
N SER A 127 -6.72 1.57 -23.90
CA SER A 127 -7.30 0.80 -22.81
C SER A 127 -8.60 1.46 -22.36
N ASP A 128 -9.53 0.69 -21.80
CA ASP A 128 -10.77 1.20 -21.21
C ASP A 128 -10.58 1.73 -19.78
N HIS A 129 -9.47 1.35 -19.13
CA HIS A 129 -9.14 1.76 -17.77
C HIS A 129 -7.63 1.99 -17.59
N CYS A 130 -7.30 2.68 -16.51
CA CYS A 130 -5.96 2.71 -15.93
C CYS A 130 -6.02 2.24 -14.47
N VAL A 131 -4.90 1.76 -13.94
CA VAL A 131 -4.79 1.30 -12.55
C VAL A 131 -3.97 2.33 -11.79
N CYS A 132 -4.40 2.74 -10.60
CA CYS A 132 -3.63 3.64 -9.74
C CYS A 132 -3.27 2.91 -8.45
N ASP A 133 -1.98 2.89 -8.10
CA ASP A 133 -1.49 2.12 -6.95
C ASP A 133 -2.15 2.58 -5.65
N LEU A 134 -2.16 3.89 -5.40
CA LEU A 134 -2.90 4.51 -4.29
C LEU A 134 -3.81 5.61 -4.88
N PHE A 135 -5.13 5.45 -4.76
CA PHE A 135 -6.10 6.42 -5.27
C PHE A 135 -7.02 6.95 -4.17
N TRP A 136 -7.14 8.26 -4.05
CA TRP A 136 -8.12 8.96 -3.21
C TRP A 136 -9.22 9.58 -4.10
N PRO A 137 -10.36 8.89 -4.29
CA PRO A 137 -11.42 9.39 -5.17
C PRO A 137 -11.98 10.73 -4.73
N SER A 138 -12.08 10.98 -3.42
CA SER A 138 -12.63 12.22 -2.87
C SER A 138 -11.80 13.45 -3.18
N ALA A 139 -10.53 13.28 -3.56
CA ALA A 139 -9.61 14.36 -3.90
C ALA A 139 -9.11 14.27 -5.35
N ASN A 140 -9.61 13.31 -6.15
CA ASN A 140 -9.10 13.00 -7.48
C ASN A 140 -7.56 12.91 -7.51
N LEU A 141 -6.96 12.26 -6.51
CA LEU A 141 -5.51 12.16 -6.35
C LEU A 141 -5.05 10.71 -6.48
N ALA A 142 -4.11 10.47 -7.40
CA ALA A 142 -3.43 9.20 -7.59
C ALA A 142 -1.93 9.34 -7.23
N ILE A 143 -1.42 8.36 -6.50
CA ILE A 143 0.00 8.18 -6.23
C ILE A 143 0.45 6.85 -6.83
N GLU A 144 1.47 6.89 -7.67
CA GLU A 144 2.09 5.72 -8.30
C GLU A 144 3.47 5.47 -7.68
N TYR A 145 3.73 4.23 -7.29
CA TYR A 145 5.03 3.80 -6.81
C TYR A 145 5.91 3.38 -8.00
N ASP A 146 7.13 3.90 -8.01
CA ASP A 146 8.09 3.64 -9.08
C ASP A 146 9.26 2.79 -8.57
N SER A 147 9.24 1.51 -8.96
CA SER A 147 10.11 0.46 -8.42
C SER A 147 11.52 0.38 -9.02
N ASN A 148 11.84 1.15 -10.07
CA ASN A 148 13.18 1.26 -10.67
C ASN A 148 13.98 -0.06 -10.79
N LEU A 149 13.56 -0.97 -11.68
CA LEU A 149 14.44 -2.01 -12.22
C LEU A 149 14.28 -2.05 -13.75
N CYS A 150 15.25 -1.45 -14.44
CA CYS A 150 15.65 -1.75 -15.83
C CYS A 150 14.60 -1.58 -16.95
N HIS A 151 14.38 -0.36 -17.47
CA HIS A 151 14.12 -0.11 -18.91
C HIS A 151 14.48 1.35 -19.27
N THR A 152 14.98 1.56 -20.48
CA THR A 152 15.62 2.78 -21.01
C THR A 152 14.81 4.08 -20.80
N GLY A 153 15.50 5.15 -20.37
CA GLY A 153 14.89 6.37 -19.84
C GLY A 153 13.85 7.05 -20.75
N ALA A 154 14.05 7.05 -22.07
CA ALA A 154 13.12 7.71 -23.00
C ALA A 154 11.73 7.04 -23.07
N SER A 155 11.70 5.70 -23.13
CA SER A 155 10.43 4.95 -23.20
C SER A 155 9.59 5.12 -21.93
N ARG A 156 10.26 5.16 -20.77
CA ARG A 156 9.58 5.38 -19.49
C ARG A 156 9.08 6.81 -19.33
N ILE A 157 9.90 7.81 -19.65
CA ILE A 157 9.47 9.23 -19.61
C ILE A 157 8.22 9.42 -20.48
N ALA A 158 8.20 8.84 -21.68
CA ALA A 158 7.05 8.89 -22.56
C ALA A 158 5.81 8.20 -21.97
N ARG A 159 5.99 7.03 -21.33
CA ARG A 159 4.90 6.29 -20.67
C ARG A 159 4.32 7.07 -19.48
N ASP A 160 5.18 7.62 -18.63
CA ASP A 160 4.76 8.39 -17.44
C ASP A 160 4.08 9.71 -17.84
N ALA A 161 4.56 10.36 -18.90
CA ALA A 161 3.93 11.54 -19.47
C ALA A 161 2.55 11.21 -20.06
N SER A 162 2.47 10.15 -20.87
CA SER A 162 1.19 9.68 -21.45
C SER A 162 0.17 9.33 -20.36
N ARG A 163 0.60 8.62 -19.31
CA ARG A 163 -0.26 8.23 -18.19
C ARG A 163 -0.79 9.42 -17.40
N ARG A 164 0.07 10.41 -17.13
CA ARG A 164 -0.36 11.68 -16.50
C ARG A 164 -1.37 12.42 -17.36
N VAL A 165 -1.18 12.45 -18.69
CA VAL A 165 -2.16 13.04 -19.61
C VAL A 165 -3.48 12.29 -19.58
N VAL A 166 -3.46 10.95 -19.57
CA VAL A 166 -4.67 10.11 -19.51
C VAL A 166 -5.46 10.38 -18.23
N LEU A 167 -4.80 10.43 -17.08
CA LEU A 167 -5.43 10.72 -15.79
C LEU A 167 -5.94 12.16 -15.69
N SER A 168 -5.21 13.13 -16.24
CA SER A 168 -5.65 14.53 -16.23
C SER A 168 -6.94 14.76 -17.04
N HIS A 169 -7.17 13.98 -18.10
CA HIS A 169 -8.45 13.98 -18.83
C HIS A 169 -9.64 13.49 -17.97
N GLN A 170 -9.37 12.79 -16.87
CA GLN A 170 -10.38 12.39 -15.88
C GLN A 170 -10.47 13.38 -14.71
N GLY A 171 -9.75 14.51 -14.76
CA GLY A 171 -9.62 15.43 -13.64
C GLY A 171 -8.80 14.87 -12.48
N ILE A 172 -8.03 13.80 -12.71
CA ILE A 172 -7.22 13.14 -11.70
C ILE A 172 -5.79 13.67 -11.77
N GLU A 173 -5.32 14.19 -10.64
CA GLU A 173 -3.92 14.53 -10.45
C GLU A 173 -3.13 13.28 -10.07
N ALA A 174 -2.04 13.05 -10.80
CA ALA A 174 -1.17 11.90 -10.57
C ALA A 174 0.25 12.35 -10.25
N ALA A 175 0.81 11.81 -9.17
CA ALA A 175 2.20 11.99 -8.81
C ALA A 175 2.90 10.65 -8.59
N THR A 176 4.17 10.61 -8.98
CA THR A 176 5.02 9.42 -8.86
C THR A 176 5.91 9.53 -7.63
N VAL A 177 6.01 8.45 -6.86
CA VAL A 177 6.86 8.34 -5.67
C VAL A 177 7.88 7.23 -5.90
N THR A 178 9.15 7.62 -5.93
CA THR A 178 10.29 6.73 -6.17
C THR A 178 10.79 6.09 -4.87
N TRP A 179 11.49 4.96 -4.98
CA TRP A 179 12.22 4.35 -3.85
C TRP A 179 13.10 5.35 -3.08
N ASN A 180 13.80 6.24 -3.79
CA ASN A 180 14.64 7.27 -3.19
C ASN A 180 13.87 8.28 -2.33
N GLN A 181 12.62 8.57 -2.69
CA GLN A 181 11.73 9.39 -1.87
C GLN A 181 11.19 8.59 -0.68
N VAL A 182 10.81 7.32 -0.87
CA VAL A 182 10.30 6.47 0.21
C VAL A 182 11.36 6.25 1.31
N ARG A 183 12.59 5.89 0.93
CA ARG A 183 13.68 5.57 1.87
C ARG A 183 14.27 6.79 2.58
N ASN A 184 14.12 7.99 2.02
CA ASN A 184 14.58 9.22 2.64
C ASN A 184 13.43 9.89 3.41
N ARG A 185 13.59 10.03 4.72
CA ARG A 185 12.53 10.55 5.61
C ARG A 185 12.05 11.93 5.19
N ASP A 186 12.96 12.86 4.93
CA ASP A 186 12.62 14.26 4.65
C ASP A 186 11.98 14.41 3.27
N LYS A 187 12.39 13.60 2.28
CA LYS A 187 11.73 13.52 0.98
C LYS A 187 10.32 12.96 1.11
N LEU A 188 10.13 11.90 1.90
CA LEU A 188 8.81 11.33 2.13
C LEU A 188 7.91 12.30 2.91
N ASP A 189 8.44 13.06 3.87
CA ASP A 189 7.67 14.09 4.60
C ASP A 189 7.12 15.16 3.65
N ARG A 190 7.93 15.62 2.68
CA ARG A 190 7.45 16.53 1.63
C ARG A 190 6.32 15.92 0.80
N VAL A 191 6.45 14.65 0.41
CA VAL A 191 5.40 13.92 -0.32
C VAL A 191 4.13 13.82 0.53
N ALA A 192 4.25 13.43 1.80
CA ALA A 192 3.12 13.30 2.71
C ALA A 192 2.41 14.64 2.95
N ARG A 193 3.15 15.75 3.10
CA ARG A 193 2.58 17.11 3.23
C ARG A 193 1.88 17.56 1.95
N LEU A 194 2.41 17.24 0.78
CA LEU A 194 1.74 17.51 -0.50
C LEU A 194 0.41 16.76 -0.59
N ILE A 195 0.43 15.45 -0.29
CA ILE A 195 -0.79 14.62 -0.26
C ILE A 195 -1.78 15.19 0.76
N ALA A 196 -1.33 15.50 1.97
CA ALA A 196 -2.17 16.07 3.02
C ALA A 196 -2.87 17.36 2.60
N GLY A 197 -2.14 18.28 1.95
CA GLY A 197 -2.69 19.53 1.42
C GLY A 197 -3.80 19.28 0.41
N ARG A 198 -3.63 18.29 -0.49
CA ARG A 198 -4.66 17.89 -1.46
C ARG A 198 -5.86 17.20 -0.83
N LEU A 199 -5.63 16.43 0.23
CA LEU A 199 -6.71 15.79 1.00
C LEU A 199 -7.41 16.75 1.97
N GLY A 200 -6.95 18.00 2.10
CA GLY A 200 -7.49 18.95 3.08
C GLY A 200 -7.22 18.55 4.54
N VAL A 201 -6.20 17.74 4.80
CA VAL A 201 -5.87 17.23 6.13
C VAL A 201 -4.63 17.94 6.68
N ARG A 202 -4.69 18.33 7.95
CA ARG A 202 -3.53 18.92 8.65
C ARG A 202 -2.65 17.83 9.25
N LEU A 203 -1.40 17.75 8.80
CA LEU A 203 -0.37 16.93 9.45
C LEU A 203 0.12 17.62 10.72
N ARG A 204 0.39 16.81 11.73
CA ARG A 204 1.04 17.20 12.99
C ARG A 204 2.06 16.13 13.28
N THR A 205 3.25 16.27 12.70
CA THR A 205 4.29 15.24 12.62
C THR A 205 5.63 15.78 13.10
N ASP A 206 5.59 16.71 14.05
CA ASP A 206 6.74 17.52 14.47
C ASP A 206 7.11 17.30 15.95
N GLY A 207 6.48 16.31 16.60
CA GLY A 207 6.70 15.99 18.02
C GLY A 207 7.66 14.81 18.22
N PRO A 208 8.43 14.77 19.34
CA PRO A 208 9.46 13.76 19.59
C PRO A 208 8.90 12.34 19.60
N VAL A 209 7.72 12.13 20.19
CA VAL A 209 7.03 10.83 20.25
C VAL A 209 6.69 10.31 18.85
N TRP A 210 6.25 11.19 17.94
CA TRP A 210 5.99 10.77 16.56
C TRP A 210 7.28 10.46 15.82
N HIS A 211 8.34 11.25 16.03
CA HIS A 211 9.64 11.01 15.39
C HIS A 211 10.21 9.64 15.75
N GLU A 212 10.19 9.26 17.03
CA GLU A 212 10.64 7.94 17.48
C GLU A 212 9.80 6.82 16.88
N ALA A 213 8.46 6.94 16.93
CA ALA A 213 7.56 5.96 16.33
C ALA A 213 7.75 5.85 14.81
N ASN A 214 8.00 6.97 14.12
CA ASN A 214 8.26 7.00 12.68
C ASN A 214 9.59 6.32 12.34
N LEU A 215 10.65 6.56 13.11
CA LEU A 215 11.93 5.85 12.94
C LEU A 215 11.75 4.34 13.13
N SER A 216 11.03 3.92 14.17
CA SER A 216 10.72 2.50 14.42
C SER A 216 9.92 1.88 13.28
N LEU A 217 8.87 2.56 12.80
CA LEU A 217 8.09 2.09 11.64
C LEU A 217 8.95 1.95 10.40
N ARG A 218 9.79 2.94 10.11
CA ARG A 218 10.67 2.93 8.93
C ARG A 218 11.70 1.80 8.99
N ALA A 219 12.28 1.54 10.17
CA ALA A 219 13.20 0.41 10.34
C ALA A 219 12.51 -0.93 10.05
N ARG A 220 11.25 -1.11 10.47
CA ARG A 220 10.46 -2.33 10.19
C ARG A 220 10.10 -2.48 8.71
N LEU A 221 9.75 -1.38 8.04
CA LEU A 221 9.31 -1.42 6.63
C LEU A 221 10.47 -1.48 5.62
N PHE A 222 11.59 -0.80 5.93
CA PHE A 222 12.66 -0.52 4.97
C PHE A 222 14.08 -0.90 5.47
N GLY A 223 14.19 -1.52 6.65
CA GLY A 223 15.49 -1.90 7.25
C GLY A 223 15.94 -3.32 6.94
N ARG A 224 15.31 -3.99 5.97
CA ARG A 224 15.75 -5.28 5.43
C ARG A 224 16.68 -5.04 4.25
#